data_AF-A0A3C0UMK8-F1
#
_entry.id   AF-A0A3C0UMK8-F1
#
_cell.length_a   1.000
_cell.length_b   1.000
_cell.length_c   1.000
_cell.angle_alpha   90.00
_cell.angle_beta   90.00
_cell.angle_gamma   90.00
#
_symmetry.space_group_name_H-M   'P 1'
#
loop_
_entity.id
_entity.type
_entity.pdbx_description
1 polymer ?
#
loop_
_entity_poly.entity_id
_entity_poly.type
_entity_poly.pdbx_seq_one_letter_code
_entity_poly.pdbx_strand_id
1 'polypeptide(L)'
;MNSGQFERIEAYLQNQLSEAERRDFESELQYNSAFRLEVETQQKLYIGFQALAIEKRLNASKKRTQIQQRIKPKQPFSVFKQWPVWSAAASVVLIIGISWWMAKSFGSSRETEIVALVDREMTDVQYKSLPFESLQNISKTAPSRLTREKAEWYVALVYLKKGKTKEANKILARIAHNPKHHYHLRAKKIVQSM
;
A
#
# COMPACT_ATOMS: atom_id res chain seq x y z
N MET A 1 -22.10 -2.71 -10.52
CA MET A 1 -21.40 -1.87 -9.52
C MET A 1 -20.81 -0.58 -10.12
N ASN A 2 -21.14 0.57 -9.53
CA ASN A 2 -20.48 1.87 -9.80
C ASN A 2 -19.47 2.21 -8.67
N SER A 3 -18.75 3.33 -8.77
CA SER A 3 -17.76 3.73 -7.74
C SER A 3 -18.36 3.96 -6.36
N GLY A 4 -19.58 4.53 -6.26
CA GLY A 4 -20.21 4.78 -4.95
C GLY A 4 -20.63 3.48 -4.24
N GLN A 5 -21.24 2.55 -4.97
CA GLN A 5 -21.55 1.21 -4.44
C GLN A 5 -20.28 0.47 -4.03
N PHE A 6 -19.23 0.55 -4.85
CA PHE A 6 -17.94 -0.04 -4.53
C PHE A 6 -17.36 0.51 -3.23
N GLU A 7 -17.35 1.83 -3.06
CA GLU A 7 -16.87 2.49 -1.84
C GLU A 7 -17.65 2.04 -0.60
N ARG A 8 -18.98 1.94 -0.70
CA ARG A 8 -19.83 1.48 0.40
C ARG A 8 -19.56 0.03 0.78
N ILE A 9 -19.32 -0.85 -0.20
CA ILE A 9 -18.95 -2.25 0.05
C ILE A 9 -17.57 -2.32 0.70
N GLU A 10 -16.58 -1.56 0.22
CA GLU A 10 -15.25 -1.54 0.87
C GLU A 10 -15.33 -1.06 2.32
N ALA A 11 -16.10 0.01 2.59
CA ALA A 11 -16.30 0.52 3.94
C ALA A 11 -16.97 -0.53 4.86
N TYR A 12 -17.95 -1.29 4.35
CA TYR A 12 -18.56 -2.40 5.09
C TYR A 12 -17.52 -3.49 5.43
N LEU A 13 -16.73 -3.93 4.45
CA LEU A 13 -15.71 -4.98 4.64
C LEU A 13 -14.58 -4.55 5.58
N GLN A 14 -14.31 -3.25 5.67
CA GLN A 14 -13.30 -2.67 6.56
C GLN A 14 -13.86 -2.26 7.92
N ASN A 15 -15.15 -2.53 8.19
CA ASN A 15 -15.83 -2.15 9.43
C ASN A 15 -15.77 -0.63 9.70
N GLN A 16 -15.92 0.18 8.66
CA GLN A 16 -15.87 1.65 8.69
C GLN A 16 -17.25 2.32 8.60
N LEU A 17 -18.32 1.55 8.35
CA LEU A 17 -19.69 2.08 8.36
C LEU A 17 -20.14 2.35 9.80
N SER A 18 -20.91 3.42 10.00
CA SER A 18 -21.64 3.64 11.25
C SER A 18 -22.69 2.56 11.49
N GLU A 19 -23.18 2.41 12.73
CA GLU A 19 -24.19 1.40 13.04
C GLU A 19 -25.48 1.56 12.22
N ALA A 20 -25.92 2.80 12.00
CA ALA A 20 -27.10 3.09 11.20
C ALA A 20 -26.90 2.67 9.74
N GLU A 21 -25.80 3.12 9.12
CA GLU A 21 -25.46 2.77 7.73
C GLU A 21 -25.27 1.26 7.53
N ARG A 22 -24.71 0.59 8.55
CA ARG A 22 -24.50 -0.85 8.55
C ARG A 22 -25.83 -1.60 8.60
N ARG A 23 -26.80 -1.17 9.42
CA ARG A 23 -28.15 -1.77 9.45
C ARG A 23 -28.84 -1.65 8.11
N ASP A 24 -28.76 -0.48 7.47
CA ASP A 24 -29.31 -0.27 6.14
C ASP A 24 -28.62 -1.15 5.08
N PHE A 25 -27.31 -1.31 5.18
CA PHE A 25 -26.52 -2.18 4.32
C PHE A 25 -26.91 -3.66 4.48
N GLU A 26 -27.03 -4.13 5.72
CA GLU A 26 -27.41 -5.50 6.05
C GLU A 26 -28.85 -5.81 5.66
N SER A 27 -29.76 -4.84 5.78
CA SER A 27 -31.12 -4.93 5.26
C SER A 27 -31.12 -5.10 3.73
N GLU A 28 -30.38 -4.25 3.01
CA GLU A 28 -30.27 -4.37 1.55
C GLU A 28 -29.66 -5.72 1.12
N LEU A 29 -28.67 -6.23 1.85
CA LEU A 29 -28.12 -7.58 1.63
C LEU A 29 -29.18 -8.67 1.72
N GLN A 30 -30.16 -8.55 2.62
CA GLN A 30 -31.22 -9.55 2.79
C GLN A 30 -32.21 -9.55 1.63
N TYR A 31 -32.57 -8.39 1.09
CA TYR A 31 -33.60 -8.27 0.06
C TYR A 31 -33.05 -8.28 -1.37
N ASN A 32 -31.79 -7.88 -1.58
CA ASN A 32 -31.19 -7.75 -2.91
C ASN A 32 -30.14 -8.84 -3.17
N SER A 33 -30.53 -9.87 -3.91
CA SER A 33 -29.65 -11.00 -4.27
C SER A 33 -28.48 -10.58 -5.18
N ALA A 34 -28.70 -9.63 -6.09
CA ALA A 34 -27.65 -9.11 -6.97
C ALA A 34 -26.59 -8.35 -6.17
N PHE A 35 -27.01 -7.52 -5.22
CA PHE A 35 -26.10 -6.79 -4.34
C PHE A 35 -25.29 -7.75 -3.44
N ARG A 36 -25.94 -8.79 -2.89
CA ARG A 36 -25.26 -9.84 -2.12
C ARG A 36 -24.16 -10.52 -2.92
N LEU A 37 -24.41 -10.82 -4.19
CA LEU A 37 -23.42 -11.44 -5.08
C LEU A 37 -22.23 -10.50 -5.36
N GLU A 38 -22.46 -9.19 -5.49
CA GLU A 38 -21.39 -8.21 -5.61
C GLU A 38 -20.52 -8.18 -4.34
N VAL A 39 -21.13 -8.17 -3.15
CA VAL A 39 -20.42 -8.21 -1.87
C VAL A 39 -19.63 -9.50 -1.69
N GLU A 40 -20.23 -10.65 -2.00
CA GLU A 40 -19.56 -11.95 -1.94
C GLU A 40 -18.36 -12.01 -2.89
N THR A 41 -18.49 -11.42 -4.09
CA THR A 41 -17.37 -11.30 -5.04
C THR A 41 -16.22 -10.52 -4.43
N GLN A 42 -16.48 -9.40 -3.76
CA GLN A 42 -15.46 -8.61 -3.07
C GLN A 42 -14.81 -9.37 -1.90
N GLN A 43 -15.61 -10.10 -1.12
CA GLN A 43 -15.10 -10.94 -0.03
C GLN A 43 -14.20 -12.07 -0.54
N LYS A 44 -14.60 -12.75 -1.62
CA LYS A 44 -13.79 -13.79 -2.26
C LYS A 44 -12.48 -13.24 -2.78
N LEU A 45 -12.51 -12.04 -3.38
CA LEU A 45 -11.29 -11.35 -3.79
C LEU A 45 -10.39 -11.07 -2.59
N TYR A 46 -10.95 -10.50 -1.52
CA TYR A 46 -10.23 -10.24 -0.26
C TYR A 46 -9.55 -11.52 0.28
N ILE A 47 -10.24 -12.65 0.33
CA ILE A 47 -9.67 -13.93 0.79
C ILE A 47 -8.60 -14.46 -0.18
N GLY A 48 -8.86 -14.39 -1.49
CA GLY A 48 -7.92 -14.83 -2.52
C GLY A 48 -6.59 -14.08 -2.47
N PHE A 49 -6.61 -12.78 -2.19
CA PHE A 49 -5.39 -11.99 -2.02
C PHE A 49 -4.58 -12.38 -0.77
N GLN A 50 -5.24 -12.74 0.34
CA GLN A 50 -4.53 -13.28 1.51
C GLN A 50 -3.81 -14.60 1.19
N ALA A 51 -4.51 -15.50 0.50
CA ALA A 51 -3.94 -16.78 0.09
C ALA A 51 -2.69 -16.57 -0.78
N LEU A 52 -2.75 -15.66 -1.76
CA LEU A 52 -1.61 -15.30 -2.59
C LEU A 52 -0.44 -14.71 -1.78
N ALA A 53 -0.71 -13.83 -0.81
CA ALA A 53 0.34 -13.23 0.02
C ALA A 53 1.04 -14.27 0.90
N ILE A 54 0.27 -15.16 1.54
CA ILE A 54 0.80 -16.26 2.35
C ILE A 54 1.65 -17.19 1.49
N GLU A 55 1.16 -17.58 0.31
CA GLU A 55 1.88 -18.45 -0.62
C GLU A 55 3.23 -17.85 -1.03
N LYS A 56 3.26 -16.55 -1.38
CA LYS A 56 4.51 -15.87 -1.75
C LYS A 56 5.50 -15.80 -0.59
N ARG A 57 5.03 -15.52 0.63
CA ARG A 57 5.89 -15.53 1.83
C ARG A 57 6.46 -16.91 2.12
N LEU A 58 5.63 -17.96 2.04
CA LEU A 58 6.08 -19.35 2.21
C LEU A 58 7.14 -19.73 1.18
N ASN A 59 6.93 -19.40 -0.10
CA ASN A 59 7.89 -19.69 -1.16
C ASN A 59 9.21 -18.91 -0.99
N ALA A 60 9.14 -17.65 -0.56
CA ALA A 60 10.33 -16.85 -0.26
C ALA A 60 11.12 -17.43 0.93
N SER A 61 10.44 -17.90 1.97
CA SER A 61 11.06 -18.58 3.12
C SER A 61 11.73 -19.89 2.69
N LYS A 62 11.05 -20.73 1.88
CA LYS A 62 11.63 -21.98 1.36
C LYS A 62 12.93 -21.72 0.57
N LYS A 63 12.95 -20.69 -0.29
CA LYS A 63 14.17 -20.28 -1.01
C LYS A 63 15.30 -19.85 -0.07
N ARG A 64 14.98 -19.09 1.00
CA ARG A 64 15.97 -18.66 2.00
C ARG A 64 16.55 -19.84 2.80
N THR A 65 15.72 -20.79 3.22
CA THR A 65 16.18 -22.00 3.93
C THR A 65 17.08 -22.85 3.05
N GLN A 66 16.78 -22.98 1.75
CA GLN A 66 17.61 -23.72 0.80
C GLN A 66 18.96 -23.02 0.48
N ILE A 67 18.99 -21.68 0.45
CA ILE A 67 20.22 -20.90 0.28
C ILE A 67 21.11 -20.99 1.53
N GLN A 68 20.53 -20.93 2.73
CA GLN A 68 21.29 -21.04 3.99
C GLN A 68 21.94 -22.42 4.18
N GLN A 69 21.36 -23.49 3.64
CA GLN A 69 21.99 -24.82 3.65
C GLN A 69 23.20 -24.95 2.71
N ARG A 70 23.41 -23.99 1.80
CA ARG A 70 24.58 -23.94 0.89
C ARG A 70 25.71 -23.01 1.35
N ILE A 71 25.49 -22.16 2.35
CA ILE A 71 26.52 -21.27 2.88
C ILE A 71 27.06 -21.90 4.18
N LYS A 72 28.18 -22.62 4.07
CA LYS A 72 28.94 -23.08 5.24
C LYS A 72 29.31 -21.86 6.10
N PRO A 73 29.12 -21.87 7.43
CA PRO A 73 29.53 -20.75 8.28
C PRO A 73 31.06 -20.64 8.24
N LYS A 74 31.57 -19.57 7.62
CA LYS A 74 32.96 -19.15 7.83
C LYS A 74 33.04 -18.43 9.19
N GLN A 75 34.10 -18.77 9.90
CA GLN A 75 34.40 -18.56 11.32
C GLN A 75 34.27 -17.11 11.83
N PRO A 76 34.11 -16.91 13.16
CA PRO A 76 33.88 -15.59 13.74
C PRO A 76 35.13 -14.72 13.66
N PHE A 77 34.98 -13.53 13.07
CA PHE A 77 35.99 -12.49 13.17
C PHE A 77 35.93 -11.86 14.57
N SER A 78 37.04 -12.04 15.29
CA SER A 78 37.38 -11.36 16.54
C SER A 78 37.27 -9.84 16.38
N VAL A 79 36.45 -9.20 17.22
CA VAL A 79 36.32 -7.74 17.28
C VAL A 79 37.12 -7.25 18.48
N PHE A 80 38.40 -7.01 18.26
CA PHE A 80 39.25 -6.33 19.24
C PHE A 80 39.13 -4.80 19.09
N LYS A 81 38.98 -4.17 20.25
CA LYS A 81 39.74 -2.98 20.68
C LYS A 81 39.22 -1.60 20.24
N GLN A 82 38.33 -1.11 21.09
CA GLN A 82 38.22 0.27 21.59
C GLN A 82 39.31 1.26 21.12
N TRP A 83 38.91 2.36 20.48
CA TRP A 83 39.71 3.59 20.40
C TRP A 83 38.80 4.78 20.78
N PRO A 84 39.08 5.51 21.88
CA PRO A 84 38.41 6.76 22.20
C PRO A 84 39.08 7.95 21.51
N VAL A 85 38.43 9.10 21.65
CA VAL A 85 38.81 10.47 21.23
C VAL A 85 38.22 10.92 19.88
N TRP A 86 37.01 11.48 19.96
CA TRP A 86 36.52 12.48 19.00
C TRP A 86 36.30 13.79 19.76
N SER A 87 37.36 14.60 19.85
CA SER A 87 37.29 15.98 20.33
C SER A 87 37.26 16.92 19.12
N ALA A 88 36.35 17.90 19.18
CA ALA A 88 36.17 19.03 18.26
C ALA A 88 35.47 18.75 16.91
N ALA A 89 34.14 18.66 16.94
CA ALA A 89 33.29 18.81 15.74
C ALA A 89 31.98 19.60 15.97
N ALA A 90 31.76 20.18 17.17
CA ALA A 90 30.44 20.65 17.59
C ALA A 90 29.84 21.78 16.70
N SER A 91 30.67 22.63 16.08
CA SER A 91 30.20 23.72 15.20
C SER A 91 29.79 23.23 13.80
N VAL A 92 30.45 22.21 13.27
CA VAL A 92 30.07 21.57 12.00
C VAL A 92 28.80 20.73 12.20
N VAL A 93 28.65 20.09 13.36
CA VAL A 93 27.43 19.35 13.73
C VAL A 93 26.23 20.29 13.89
N LEU A 94 26.42 21.52 14.38
CA LEU A 94 25.32 22.49 14.47
C LEU A 94 24.88 22.98 13.08
N ILE A 95 25.80 23.29 12.17
CA ILE A 95 25.42 23.73 10.81
C ILE A 95 24.78 22.57 10.02
N ILE A 96 25.32 21.36 10.12
CA ILE A 96 24.73 20.16 9.52
C ILE A 96 23.38 19.83 10.19
N GLY A 97 23.28 20.00 11.50
CA GLY A 97 22.07 19.77 12.28
C GLY A 97 20.96 20.77 11.92
N ILE A 98 21.29 22.05 11.80
CA ILE A 98 20.37 23.11 11.38
C ILE A 98 20.00 22.94 9.91
N SER A 99 20.95 22.61 9.03
CA SER A 99 20.67 22.31 7.61
C SER A 99 19.77 21.09 7.44
N TRP A 100 19.98 20.03 8.24
CA TRP A 100 19.13 18.85 8.28
C TRP A 100 17.75 19.14 8.89
N TRP A 101 17.69 19.97 9.94
CA TRP A 101 16.44 20.38 10.58
C TRP A 101 15.61 21.29 9.66
N MET A 102 16.27 22.17 8.90
CA MET A 102 15.64 23.11 7.97
C MET A 102 15.20 22.40 6.69
N ALA A 103 15.96 21.42 6.20
CA ALA A 103 15.51 20.52 5.13
C ALA A 103 14.30 19.65 5.56
N LYS A 104 14.24 19.23 6.83
CA LYS A 104 13.08 18.52 7.39
C LYS A 104 11.87 19.45 7.59
N SER A 105 12.08 20.71 7.95
CA SER A 105 11.00 21.66 8.25
C SER A 105 10.40 22.34 7.01
N PHE A 106 11.16 22.49 5.91
CA PHE A 106 10.67 23.16 4.70
C PHE A 106 10.17 22.23 3.58
N GLY A 107 10.41 20.91 3.66
CA GLY A 107 10.05 19.96 2.59
C GLY A 107 8.76 19.15 2.78
N SER A 108 8.09 19.18 3.94
CA SER A 108 7.32 18.00 4.37
C SER A 108 5.83 18.19 4.69
N SER A 109 5.23 19.37 4.54
CA SER A 109 3.81 19.54 4.91
C SER A 109 2.82 18.86 3.93
N ARG A 110 3.10 18.89 2.61
CA ARG A 110 2.19 18.33 1.59
C ARG A 110 2.46 16.85 1.31
N GLU A 111 3.72 16.41 1.34
CA GLU A 111 4.05 14.98 1.23
C GLU A 111 3.52 14.18 2.42
N THR A 112 3.53 14.74 3.64
CA THR A 112 2.99 14.05 4.81
C THR A 112 1.48 13.86 4.73
N GLU A 113 0.74 14.81 4.15
CA GLU A 113 -0.70 14.67 3.92
C GLU A 113 -1.02 13.56 2.89
N ILE A 114 -0.33 13.54 1.75
CA ILE A 114 -0.49 12.48 0.73
C ILE A 114 -0.11 11.12 1.31
N VAL A 115 0.99 11.02 2.05
CA VAL A 115 1.42 9.77 2.70
C VAL A 115 0.41 9.33 3.76
N ALA A 116 -0.17 10.25 4.54
CA ALA A 116 -1.22 9.94 5.51
C ALA A 116 -2.51 9.45 4.84
N LEU A 117 -2.91 10.06 3.72
CA LEU A 117 -4.03 9.59 2.89
C LEU A 117 -3.75 8.20 2.32
N VAL A 118 -2.54 7.97 1.82
CA VAL A 118 -2.09 6.67 1.33
C VAL A 118 -2.08 5.64 2.46
N ASP A 119 -1.63 5.99 3.65
CA ASP A 119 -1.64 5.10 4.83
C ASP A 119 -3.06 4.74 5.26
N ARG A 120 -3.98 5.69 5.22
CA ARG A 120 -5.41 5.46 5.46
C ARG A 120 -6.02 4.54 4.40
N GLU A 121 -5.69 4.73 3.13
CA GLU A 121 -6.15 3.84 2.05
C GLU A 121 -5.50 2.45 2.10
N MET A 122 -4.25 2.37 2.57
CA MET A 122 -3.49 1.13 2.75
C MET A 122 -3.74 0.46 4.11
N THR A 123 -4.75 0.84 4.89
CA THR A 123 -5.14 0.10 6.11
C THR A 123 -5.63 -1.31 5.79
N ASP A 124 -5.93 -1.60 4.53
CA ASP A 124 -6.03 -2.95 4.00
C ASP A 124 -4.70 -3.68 4.18
N VAL A 125 -4.58 -4.38 5.33
CA VAL A 125 -3.41 -5.14 5.80
C VAL A 125 -2.86 -6.08 4.71
N GLN A 126 -3.70 -6.45 3.75
CA GLN A 126 -3.39 -7.40 2.69
C GLN A 126 -2.39 -6.90 1.66
N TYR A 127 -2.60 -5.73 1.07
CA TYR A 127 -1.75 -5.27 -0.05
C TYR A 127 -0.37 -4.79 0.42
N LYS A 128 -0.27 -4.33 1.66
CA LYS A 128 1.01 -4.01 2.33
C LYS A 128 1.92 -5.23 2.46
N SER A 129 1.33 -6.44 2.47
CA SER A 129 2.06 -7.69 2.61
C SER A 129 2.60 -8.26 1.29
N LEU A 130 2.05 -7.81 0.16
CA LEU A 130 2.40 -8.30 -1.17
C LEU A 130 3.68 -7.63 -1.68
N PRO A 131 4.62 -8.39 -2.29
CA PRO A 131 5.75 -7.79 -2.98
C PRO A 131 5.27 -6.85 -4.09
N PHE A 132 5.95 -5.72 -4.24
CA PHE A 132 5.57 -4.71 -5.25
C PHE A 132 5.48 -5.27 -6.67
N GLU A 133 6.40 -6.18 -7.05
CA GLU A 133 6.38 -6.86 -8.35
C GLU A 133 5.13 -7.73 -8.53
N SER A 134 4.62 -8.32 -7.45
CA SER A 134 3.38 -9.11 -7.50
C SER A 134 2.19 -8.20 -7.80
N LEU A 135 2.12 -7.01 -7.19
CA LEU A 135 1.08 -6.02 -7.50
C LEU A 135 1.15 -5.57 -8.97
N GLN A 136 2.35 -5.31 -9.48
CA GLN A 136 2.55 -4.97 -10.89
C GLN A 136 2.12 -6.11 -11.82
N ASN A 137 2.42 -7.36 -11.49
CA ASN A 137 1.99 -8.51 -12.29
C ASN A 137 0.46 -8.63 -12.28
N ILE A 138 -0.16 -8.61 -11.10
CA ILE A 138 -1.62 -8.72 -10.93
C ILE A 138 -2.35 -7.61 -11.70
N SER A 139 -1.83 -6.37 -11.68
CA SER A 139 -2.42 -5.26 -12.44
C SER A 139 -2.49 -5.52 -13.95
N LYS A 140 -1.61 -6.38 -14.48
CA LYS A 140 -1.53 -6.71 -15.90
C LYS A 140 -2.23 -8.01 -16.27
N THR A 141 -2.11 -9.04 -15.44
CA THR A 141 -2.44 -10.44 -15.80
C THR A 141 -3.69 -10.98 -15.13
N ALA A 142 -4.22 -10.33 -14.09
CA ALA A 142 -5.39 -10.85 -13.40
C ALA A 142 -6.60 -10.94 -14.33
N PRO A 143 -7.40 -12.02 -14.29
CA PRO A 143 -8.52 -12.21 -15.22
C PRO A 143 -9.68 -11.24 -14.94
N SER A 144 -9.95 -10.98 -13.65
CA SER A 144 -10.98 -10.04 -13.23
C SER A 144 -10.52 -8.59 -13.39
N ARG A 145 -11.37 -7.78 -14.04
CA ARG A 145 -11.15 -6.34 -14.21
C ARG A 145 -10.97 -5.64 -12.88
N LEU A 146 -11.82 -5.93 -11.90
CA LEU A 146 -11.77 -5.35 -10.57
C LEU A 146 -10.44 -5.66 -9.85
N THR A 147 -9.93 -6.89 -10.00
CA THR A 147 -8.63 -7.31 -9.46
C THR A 147 -7.48 -6.52 -10.08
N ARG A 148 -7.52 -6.29 -11.40
CA ARG A 148 -6.52 -5.46 -12.10
C ARG A 148 -6.57 -4.01 -11.65
N GLU A 149 -7.76 -3.42 -11.59
CA GLU A 149 -7.97 -2.02 -11.18
C GLU A 149 -7.53 -1.79 -9.73
N LYS A 150 -7.84 -2.72 -8.82
CA LYS A 150 -7.38 -2.68 -7.43
C LYS A 150 -5.85 -2.78 -7.36
N ALA A 151 -5.24 -3.69 -8.10
CA ALA A 151 -3.78 -3.80 -8.14
C ALA A 151 -3.11 -2.56 -8.78
N GLU A 152 -3.67 -2.00 -9.85
CA GLU A 152 -3.16 -0.77 -10.49
C GLU A 152 -3.20 0.42 -9.52
N TRP A 153 -4.29 0.57 -8.76
CA TRP A 153 -4.42 1.55 -7.68
C TRP A 153 -3.31 1.37 -6.62
N TYR A 154 -3.15 0.18 -6.07
CA TYR A 154 -2.12 -0.07 -5.06
C TYR A 154 -0.68 0.12 -5.58
N VAL A 155 -0.41 -0.18 -6.85
CA VAL A 155 0.89 0.11 -7.47
C VAL A 155 1.18 1.61 -7.42
N ALA A 156 0.21 2.46 -7.74
CA ALA A 156 0.37 3.91 -7.68
C ALA A 156 0.62 4.39 -6.24
N LEU A 157 -0.14 3.88 -5.28
CA LEU A 157 0.05 4.20 -3.86
C LEU A 157 1.43 3.75 -3.32
N VAL A 158 1.94 2.60 -3.77
CA VAL A 158 3.30 2.16 -3.39
C VAL A 158 4.37 3.04 -4.03
N TYR A 159 4.15 3.53 -5.26
CA TYR A 159 5.05 4.52 -5.86
C TYR A 159 5.09 5.81 -5.03
N LEU A 160 3.95 6.30 -4.54
CA LEU A 160 3.88 7.44 -3.63
C LEU A 160 4.70 7.23 -2.37
N LYS A 161 4.52 6.08 -1.70
CA LYS A 161 5.32 5.74 -0.50
C LYS A 161 6.82 5.66 -0.73
N LYS A 162 7.23 5.39 -1.98
CA LYS A 162 8.64 5.31 -2.38
C LYS A 162 9.23 6.66 -2.82
N GLY A 163 8.47 7.76 -2.73
CA GLY A 163 8.87 9.07 -3.26
C GLY A 163 8.89 9.15 -4.79
N LYS A 164 8.35 8.15 -5.48
CA LYS A 164 8.32 8.07 -6.95
C LYS A 164 7.07 8.75 -7.51
N THR A 165 6.96 10.05 -7.23
CA THR A 165 5.74 10.84 -7.50
C THR A 165 5.43 10.95 -8.99
N LYS A 166 6.44 11.00 -9.86
CA LYS A 166 6.24 11.05 -11.33
C LYS A 166 5.57 9.79 -11.86
N GLU A 167 6.06 8.62 -11.44
CA GLU A 167 5.51 7.32 -11.81
C GLU A 167 4.11 7.11 -11.21
N ALA A 168 3.91 7.52 -9.96
CA ALA A 168 2.59 7.50 -9.33
C ALA A 168 1.59 8.37 -10.08
N ASN A 169 1.94 9.62 -10.39
CA ASN A 169 1.07 10.56 -11.09
C ASN A 169 0.67 10.04 -12.47
N LYS A 170 1.58 9.40 -13.22
CA LYS A 170 1.25 8.79 -14.52
C LYS A 170 0.11 7.76 -14.42
N ILE A 171 0.10 6.95 -13.36
CA ILE A 171 -0.93 5.94 -13.12
C ILE A 171 -2.21 6.61 -12.59
N LEU A 172 -2.08 7.47 -11.58
CA LEU A 172 -3.22 8.14 -10.95
C LEU A 172 -3.98 9.04 -11.91
N ALA A 173 -3.28 9.78 -12.79
CA ALA A 173 -3.92 10.58 -13.82
C ALA A 173 -4.74 9.71 -14.77
N ARG A 174 -4.22 8.55 -15.20
CA ARG A 174 -4.97 7.62 -16.05
C ARG A 174 -6.22 7.10 -15.33
N ILE A 175 -6.09 6.71 -14.06
CA ILE A 175 -7.21 6.25 -13.25
C ILE A 175 -8.25 7.37 -13.10
N ALA A 176 -7.83 8.60 -12.80
CA ALA A 176 -8.70 9.76 -12.59
C ALA A 176 -9.49 10.16 -13.84
N HIS A 177 -8.92 10.00 -15.04
CA HIS A 177 -9.59 10.29 -16.31
C HIS A 177 -10.54 9.17 -16.78
N ASN A 178 -10.54 8.01 -16.12
CA ASN A 178 -11.39 6.89 -16.49
C ASN A 178 -12.60 6.78 -15.54
N PRO A 179 -13.78 7.33 -15.88
CA PRO A 179 -14.96 7.30 -15.01
C PRO A 179 -15.50 5.89 -14.76
N LYS A 180 -15.10 4.90 -15.56
CA LYS A 180 -15.48 3.50 -15.34
C LYS A 180 -14.60 2.80 -14.33
N HIS A 181 -13.44 3.36 -13.99
CA HIS A 181 -12.50 2.75 -13.04
C HIS A 181 -13.00 2.96 -11.61
N HIS A 182 -13.08 1.90 -10.80
CA HIS A 182 -13.71 2.01 -9.47
C HIS A 182 -13.02 3.06 -8.57
N TYR A 183 -11.70 3.18 -8.67
CA TYR A 183 -10.88 4.15 -7.91
C TYR A 183 -10.76 5.55 -8.54
N HIS A 184 -11.51 5.90 -9.60
CA HIS A 184 -11.32 7.17 -10.31
C HIS A 184 -11.55 8.40 -9.43
N LEU A 185 -12.54 8.37 -8.52
CA LEU A 185 -12.83 9.47 -7.60
C LEU A 185 -11.68 9.68 -6.61
N ARG A 186 -11.15 8.59 -6.04
CA ARG A 186 -10.00 8.64 -5.12
C ARG A 186 -8.75 9.13 -5.83
N ALA A 187 -8.48 8.64 -7.04
CA ALA A 187 -7.37 9.11 -7.85
C ALA A 187 -7.48 10.59 -8.19
N LYS A 188 -8.69 11.08 -8.54
CA LYS A 188 -8.93 12.50 -8.81
C LYS A 188 -8.61 13.37 -7.58
N LYS A 189 -9.02 12.95 -6.38
CA LYS A 189 -8.68 13.64 -5.13
C LYS A 189 -7.16 13.73 -4.92
N ILE A 190 -6.45 12.62 -5.11
CA ILE A 190 -4.98 12.61 -4.94
C ILE A 190 -4.31 13.48 -6.00
N VAL A 191 -4.67 13.36 -7.27
CA VAL A 191 -4.08 14.16 -8.36
C VAL A 191 -4.31 15.66 -8.16
N GLN A 192 -5.47 16.06 -7.62
CA GLN A 192 -5.74 17.46 -7.28
C GLN A 192 -4.89 17.98 -6.11
N SER A 193 -4.39 17.09 -5.26
CA SER A 193 -3.54 17.42 -4.11
C SER A 193 -2.03 17.40 -4.41
N MET A 194 -1.65 16.92 -5.60
CA MET A 194 -0.26 16.81 -6.06
C MET A 194 0.32 18.12 -6.59
#